data_AF-V7PAN0-F1
#
_entry.id   AF-V7PAN0-F1
#
_cell.length_a   1.000
_cell.length_b   1.000
_cell.length_c   1.000
_cell.angle_alpha   90.00
_cell.angle_beta   90.00
_cell.angle_gamma   90.00
#
_symmetry.space_group_name_H-M   'P 1'
#
loop_
_entity.id
_entity.type
_entity.pdbx_description
1 polymer ?
#
loop_
_entity_poly.entity_id
_entity_poly.type
_entity_poly.pdbx_seq_one_letter_code
_entity_poly.pdbx_strand_id
1 'polypeptide(L)'
;MDKYKFSKERRREIEFIFNEFNKNKNGLDGNQVLYLLKSIGIYLNKDESASLLEECKTNGNINLNNFYALIQEFYYDENIGKMLLTSLQAHTNEGSKTITFAKLKHLLMTLGTGVKLTEDEIDSFLNVEFNHVKNMEISFDEFIYKVLKE
;
A
#
# COMPACT_ATOMS: atom_id res chain seq x y z
N MET A 1 12.88 -16.91 -9.69
CA MET A 1 11.82 -16.55 -8.72
C MET A 1 10.65 -16.05 -9.54
N ASP A 2 9.46 -16.60 -9.28
CA ASP A 2 8.25 -16.15 -9.97
C ASP A 2 7.96 -14.73 -9.46
N LYS A 3 8.30 -13.71 -10.24
CA LYS A 3 8.28 -12.28 -9.82
C LYS A 3 6.92 -11.79 -9.36
N TYR A 4 5.88 -12.59 -9.62
CA TYR A 4 4.50 -12.32 -9.25
C TYR A 4 4.08 -13.04 -7.98
N LYS A 5 4.86 -13.97 -7.42
CA LYS A 5 4.45 -14.71 -6.22
C LYS A 5 4.84 -13.92 -4.96
N PHE A 6 3.83 -13.51 -4.19
CA PHE A 6 4.04 -12.92 -2.87
C PHE A 6 4.86 -13.82 -1.94
N SER A 7 5.78 -13.20 -1.20
CA SER A 7 6.46 -13.84 -0.07
C SER A 7 5.50 -14.17 1.07
N LYS A 8 6.02 -14.85 2.10
CA LYS A 8 5.22 -15.22 3.27
C LYS A 8 4.84 -13.98 4.09
N GLU A 9 5.77 -13.06 4.21
CA GLU A 9 5.67 -11.79 4.93
C GLU A 9 4.61 -10.92 4.25
N ARG A 10 4.72 -10.73 2.93
CA ARG A 10 3.74 -9.97 2.15
C ARG A 10 2.34 -10.54 2.23
N ARG A 11 2.21 -11.88 2.15
CA ARG A 11 0.92 -12.55 2.30
C ARG A 11 0.27 -12.24 3.64
N ARG A 12 1.06 -12.23 4.73
CA ARG A 12 0.54 -11.90 6.06
C ARG A 12 0.04 -10.45 6.13
N GLU A 13 0.76 -9.50 5.54
CA GLU A 13 0.32 -8.11 5.47
C GLU A 13 -0.99 -7.95 4.70
N ILE A 14 -1.07 -8.57 3.51
CA ILE A 14 -2.28 -8.57 2.69
C ILE A 14 -3.45 -9.21 3.44
N GLU A 15 -3.22 -10.35 4.10
CA GLU A 15 -4.24 -11.05 4.90
C GLU A 15 -4.73 -10.18 6.06
N PHE A 16 -3.82 -9.51 6.76
CA PHE A 16 -4.17 -8.58 7.83
C PHE A 16 -5.10 -7.48 7.31
N ILE A 17 -4.73 -6.83 6.20
CA ILE A 17 -5.55 -5.76 5.59
C ILE A 17 -6.90 -6.32 5.14
N PHE A 18 -6.93 -7.46 4.46
CA PHE A 18 -8.18 -8.08 4.01
C PHE A 18 -9.14 -8.36 5.18
N ASN A 19 -8.61 -8.85 6.30
CA ASN A 19 -9.39 -9.16 7.49
C ASN A 19 -9.96 -7.91 8.19
N GLU A 20 -9.30 -6.75 8.07
CA GLU A 20 -9.84 -5.48 8.56
C GLU A 20 -11.16 -5.09 7.87
N PHE A 21 -11.34 -5.49 6.61
CA PHE A 21 -12.58 -5.25 5.85
C PHE A 21 -13.57 -6.43 5.95
N ASN A 22 -13.08 -7.66 6.18
CA ASN A 22 -13.89 -8.89 6.22
C ASN A 22 -14.27 -9.32 7.65
N LYS A 23 -14.75 -8.38 8.49
CA LYS A 23 -15.03 -8.63 9.93
C LYS A 23 -16.09 -9.72 10.17
N ASN A 24 -17.04 -9.86 9.26
CA ASN A 24 -18.12 -10.84 9.29
C ASN A 24 -17.72 -12.22 8.71
N LYS A 25 -16.49 -12.35 8.18
CA LYS A 25 -15.94 -13.56 7.58
C LYS A 25 -16.77 -14.15 6.44
N ASN A 26 -17.46 -13.30 5.67
CA ASN A 26 -18.26 -13.72 4.50
C ASN A 26 -17.67 -13.30 3.15
N GLY A 27 -16.42 -12.84 3.15
CA GLY A 27 -15.75 -12.27 1.97
C GLY A 27 -16.11 -10.80 1.77
N LEU A 28 -15.50 -10.18 0.77
CA LEU A 28 -15.73 -8.77 0.44
C LEU A 28 -16.62 -8.65 -0.79
N ASP A 29 -17.65 -7.82 -0.72
CA ASP A 29 -18.39 -7.39 -1.91
C ASP A 29 -17.52 -6.48 -2.80
N GLY A 30 -17.94 -6.27 -4.05
CA GLY A 30 -17.15 -5.50 -5.01
C GLY A 30 -16.86 -4.06 -4.57
N ASN A 31 -17.78 -3.40 -3.85
CA ASN A 31 -17.54 -2.05 -3.33
C ASN A 31 -16.52 -2.06 -2.19
N GLN A 32 -16.59 -3.07 -1.32
CA GLN A 32 -15.59 -3.27 -0.26
C GLN A 32 -14.20 -3.52 -0.85
N VAL A 33 -14.10 -4.30 -1.93
CA VAL A 33 -12.81 -4.53 -2.62
C VAL A 33 -12.29 -3.24 -3.25
N LEU A 34 -13.12 -2.46 -3.96
CA LEU A 34 -12.70 -1.16 -4.49
C LEU A 34 -12.19 -0.22 -3.38
N TYR A 35 -12.89 -0.19 -2.25
CA TYR A 35 -12.51 0.65 -1.11
C TYR A 35 -11.22 0.17 -0.44
N LEU A 36 -11.00 -1.15 -0.36
CA LEU A 36 -9.76 -1.74 0.14
C LEU A 36 -8.58 -1.39 -0.78
N LEU A 37 -8.72 -1.63 -2.09
CA LEU A 37 -7.67 -1.31 -3.08
C LEU A 37 -7.24 0.15 -2.98
N LYS A 38 -8.22 1.07 -2.93
CA LYS A 38 -7.97 2.50 -2.73
C LYS A 38 -7.24 2.78 -1.41
N SER A 39 -7.61 2.07 -0.34
CA SER A 39 -6.99 2.24 0.98
C SER A 39 -5.51 1.82 1.01
N ILE A 40 -5.09 0.91 0.14
CA ILE A 40 -3.68 0.50 -0.04
C ILE A 40 -2.99 1.20 -1.21
N GLY A 41 -3.61 2.24 -1.77
CA GLY A 41 -3.02 3.08 -2.82
C GLY A 41 -3.17 2.54 -4.25
N ILE A 42 -3.95 1.48 -4.46
CA ILE A 42 -4.28 0.97 -5.80
C ILE A 42 -5.55 1.67 -6.29
N TYR A 43 -5.42 2.45 -7.36
CA TYR A 43 -6.53 3.20 -7.95
C TYR A 43 -6.87 2.62 -9.32
N LEU A 44 -7.99 1.89 -9.40
CA LEU A 44 -8.51 1.38 -10.64
C LEU A 44 -9.16 2.50 -11.47
N ASN A 45 -9.06 2.41 -12.79
CA ASN A 45 -9.79 3.28 -13.70
C ASN A 45 -11.29 2.88 -13.75
N LYS A 46 -12.09 3.62 -14.54
CA LYS A 46 -13.54 3.40 -14.62
C LYS A 46 -13.89 2.01 -15.15
N ASP A 47 -13.18 1.55 -16.16
CA ASP A 47 -13.47 0.27 -16.84
C ASP A 47 -13.01 -0.91 -15.99
N GLU A 48 -11.84 -0.80 -15.34
CA GLU A 48 -11.34 -1.78 -14.37
C GLU A 48 -12.29 -1.91 -13.17
N SER A 49 -12.77 -0.77 -12.66
CA SER A 49 -13.72 -0.75 -11.54
C SER A 49 -15.06 -1.39 -11.92
N ALA A 50 -15.58 -1.08 -13.11
CA ALA A 50 -16.83 -1.65 -13.60
C ALA A 50 -16.71 -3.17 -13.82
N SER A 51 -15.57 -3.62 -14.36
CA SER A 51 -15.29 -5.04 -14.58
C SER A 51 -15.24 -5.81 -13.27
N LEU A 52 -14.56 -5.27 -12.26
CA LEU A 52 -14.50 -5.86 -10.92
C LEU A 52 -15.91 -5.98 -10.28
N LEU A 53 -16.70 -4.91 -10.38
CA LEU A 53 -18.05 -4.89 -9.81
C LEU A 53 -18.97 -5.93 -10.46
N GLU A 54 -18.88 -6.09 -11.78
CA GLU A 54 -19.68 -7.09 -12.51
C GLU A 54 -19.22 -8.52 -12.20
N GLU A 55 -17.91 -8.73 -12.03
CA GLU A 55 -17.38 -10.03 -11.59
C GLU A 55 -17.92 -10.40 -10.20
N CYS A 56 -17.88 -9.50 -9.23
CA CYS A 56 -18.44 -9.73 -7.90
C CYS A 56 -19.96 -9.96 -7.93
N LYS A 57 -20.67 -9.27 -8.80
CA LYS A 57 -22.12 -9.46 -8.97
C LYS A 57 -22.46 -10.83 -9.54
N THR A 58 -21.62 -11.36 -10.42
CA THR A 58 -21.82 -12.66 -11.07
C THR A 58 -21.36 -13.82 -10.19
N ASN A 59 -20.20 -13.68 -9.53
CA ASN A 59 -19.52 -14.76 -8.83
C ASN A 59 -19.66 -14.68 -7.29
N GLY A 60 -20.24 -13.60 -6.76
CA GLY A 60 -20.39 -13.36 -5.33
C GLY A 60 -19.18 -12.70 -4.68
N ASN A 61 -19.12 -12.77 -3.35
CA ASN A 61 -18.08 -12.11 -2.55
C ASN A 61 -16.69 -12.68 -2.82
N ILE A 62 -15.70 -11.79 -2.87
CA ILE A 62 -14.28 -12.13 -3.00
C ILE A 62 -13.77 -12.65 -1.65
N ASN A 63 -13.26 -13.88 -1.64
CA ASN A 63 -12.52 -14.42 -0.50
C ASN A 63 -11.02 -14.09 -0.60
N LEU A 64 -10.24 -14.42 0.44
CA LEU A 64 -8.82 -14.11 0.50
C LEU A 64 -7.99 -14.70 -0.66
N ASN A 65 -8.32 -15.91 -1.14
CA ASN A 65 -7.60 -16.53 -2.26
C ASN A 65 -7.87 -15.80 -3.58
N ASN A 66 -9.12 -15.42 -3.83
CA ASN A 66 -9.48 -14.59 -4.97
C ASN A 66 -8.83 -13.20 -4.88
N PHE A 67 -8.78 -12.64 -3.67
CA PHE A 67 -8.15 -11.36 -3.42
C PHE A 67 -6.64 -11.41 -3.73
N TYR A 68 -5.92 -12.44 -3.30
CA TYR A 68 -4.52 -12.64 -3.66
C TYR A 68 -4.30 -12.62 -5.18
N ALA A 69 -5.12 -13.37 -5.92
CA ALA A 69 -5.00 -13.42 -7.38
C ALA A 69 -5.22 -12.05 -8.02
N LEU A 70 -6.22 -11.31 -7.56
CA LEU A 70 -6.54 -9.96 -8.03
C LEU A 70 -5.39 -8.98 -7.78
N ILE A 71 -4.88 -8.90 -6.55
CA ILE A 71 -3.87 -7.88 -6.22
C ILE A 71 -2.49 -8.22 -6.75
N GLN A 72 -2.24 -9.47 -7.15
CA GLN A 72 -0.97 -9.91 -7.69
C GLN A 72 -0.55 -9.12 -8.95
N GLU A 73 -1.53 -8.64 -9.71
CA GLU A 73 -1.31 -7.84 -10.92
C GLU A 73 -0.82 -6.41 -10.61
N PHE A 74 -1.08 -5.92 -9.39
CA PHE A 74 -0.82 -4.54 -9.00
C PHE A 74 0.22 -4.38 -7.89
N TYR A 75 0.36 -5.38 -7.02
CA TYR A 75 1.04 -5.23 -5.72
C TYR A 75 2.43 -5.90 -5.68
N TYR A 76 3.23 -5.75 -6.72
CA TYR A 76 4.61 -6.28 -6.78
C TYR A 76 5.66 -5.17 -6.60
N ASP A 77 6.85 -5.51 -6.09
CA ASP A 77 7.86 -4.56 -5.63
C ASP A 77 8.25 -3.50 -6.66
N GLU A 78 8.43 -3.88 -7.92
CA GLU A 78 8.78 -2.93 -8.98
C GLU A 78 7.67 -1.88 -9.19
N ASN A 79 6.39 -2.29 -9.16
CA ASN A 79 5.28 -1.35 -9.28
C ASN A 79 5.13 -0.48 -8.04
N ILE A 80 5.21 -1.09 -6.85
CA ILE A 80 5.13 -0.36 -5.57
C ILE A 80 6.26 0.66 -5.50
N GLY A 81 7.49 0.29 -5.85
CA GLY A 81 8.63 1.21 -5.88
C GLY A 81 8.42 2.39 -6.83
N LYS A 82 7.89 2.16 -8.04
CA LYS A 82 7.53 3.24 -8.99
C LYS A 82 6.44 4.15 -8.44
N MET A 83 5.42 3.59 -7.81
CA MET A 83 4.31 4.35 -7.20
C MET A 83 4.80 5.21 -6.02
N LEU A 84 5.64 4.63 -5.15
CA LEU A 84 6.26 5.35 -4.03
C LEU A 84 7.14 6.50 -4.54
N LEU A 85 8.00 6.25 -5.52
CA LEU A 85 8.86 7.28 -6.11
C LEU A 85 8.04 8.44 -6.68
N THR A 86 7.03 8.12 -7.49
CA THR A 86 6.15 9.11 -8.12
C THR A 86 5.42 9.93 -7.06
N SER A 87 4.93 9.29 -6.00
CA SER A 87 4.25 9.96 -4.89
C SER A 87 5.18 10.89 -4.11
N LEU A 88 6.39 10.45 -3.79
CA LEU A 88 7.38 11.26 -3.07
C LEU A 88 7.79 12.49 -3.89
N GLN A 89 7.98 12.33 -5.20
CA GLN A 89 8.25 13.44 -6.12
C GLN A 89 7.09 14.43 -6.18
N ALA A 90 5.85 13.95 -6.28
CA ALA A 90 4.66 14.81 -6.32
C ALA A 90 4.46 15.64 -5.05
N HIS A 91 4.93 15.14 -3.90
CA HIS A 91 4.85 15.84 -2.63
C HIS A 91 6.08 16.70 -2.33
N THR A 92 7.11 16.74 -3.17
CA THR A 92 8.34 17.52 -2.96
C THR A 92 8.56 18.53 -4.07
N ASN A 93 9.62 19.34 -3.94
CA ASN A 93 9.97 20.29 -4.99
C ASN A 93 10.44 19.55 -6.24
N GLU A 94 10.24 20.16 -7.41
CA GLU A 94 10.72 19.62 -8.67
C GLU A 94 12.23 19.30 -8.61
N GLY A 95 12.59 18.09 -9.04
CA GLY A 95 13.98 17.61 -9.00
C GLY A 95 14.48 17.16 -7.62
N SER A 96 13.66 17.22 -6.56
CA SER A 96 14.04 16.68 -5.25
C SER A 96 14.28 15.17 -5.33
N LYS A 97 15.23 14.70 -4.52
CA LYS A 97 15.54 13.28 -4.31
C LYS A 97 15.45 12.88 -2.83
N THR A 98 15.08 13.83 -1.98
CA THR A 98 14.98 13.66 -0.54
C THR A 98 13.66 14.24 -0.02
N ILE A 99 13.24 13.74 1.14
CA ILE A 99 12.13 14.27 1.91
C ILE A 99 12.56 14.46 3.36
N THR A 100 12.14 15.56 3.98
CA THR A 100 12.42 15.78 5.40
C THR A 100 11.57 14.86 6.26
N PHE A 101 12.09 14.44 7.40
CA PHE A 101 11.41 13.59 8.38
C PHE A 101 10.04 14.17 8.77
N ALA A 102 10.00 15.47 9.07
CA ALA A 102 8.76 16.15 9.43
C ALA A 102 7.71 16.10 8.31
N LYS A 103 8.14 16.27 7.05
CA LYS A 103 7.25 16.22 5.90
C LYS A 103 6.78 14.79 5.63
N LEU A 104 7.67 13.81 5.70
CA LEU A 104 7.32 12.40 5.54
C LEU A 104 6.34 11.94 6.64
N LYS A 105 6.61 12.29 7.91
CA LYS A 105 5.71 12.05 9.05
C LYS A 105 4.32 12.62 8.78
N HIS A 106 4.26 13.89 8.38
CA HIS A 106 2.99 14.53 8.03
C HIS A 106 2.27 13.79 6.89
N LEU A 107 2.98 13.42 5.82
CA LEU A 107 2.38 12.65 4.73
C LEU A 107 1.81 11.32 5.24
N LEU A 108 2.60 10.53 5.96
CA LEU A 108 2.16 9.23 6.50
C LEU A 108 0.92 9.35 7.41
N MET A 109 0.82 10.42 8.22
CA MET A 109 -0.37 10.68 9.05
C MET A 109 -1.62 11.04 8.22
N THR A 110 -1.45 11.58 7.02
CA THR A 110 -2.56 11.95 6.12
C THR A 110 -2.97 10.83 5.16
N LEU A 111 -2.13 9.80 5.01
CA LEU A 111 -2.38 8.68 4.11
C LEU A 111 -3.31 7.65 4.75
N GLY A 112 -3.97 6.87 3.90
CA GLY A 112 -4.92 5.84 4.30
C GLY A 112 -6.35 6.38 4.45
N THR A 113 -7.33 5.62 3.94
CA THR A 113 -8.76 5.93 4.14
C THR A 113 -9.39 4.96 5.13
N GLY A 114 -9.19 3.65 4.93
CA GLY A 114 -9.67 2.61 5.86
C GLY A 114 -8.63 2.09 6.85
N VAL A 115 -7.34 2.14 6.51
CA VAL A 115 -6.21 1.72 7.38
C VAL A 115 -5.28 2.91 7.50
N LYS A 116 -5.13 3.44 8.72
CA LYS A 116 -4.29 4.60 9.02
C LYS A 116 -3.28 4.22 10.06
N LEU A 117 -2.06 4.73 9.90
CA LEU A 117 -1.04 4.63 10.92
C LEU A 117 -1.29 5.70 11.99
N THR A 118 -1.07 5.34 13.24
CA THR A 118 -1.02 6.27 14.37
C THR A 118 0.29 7.05 14.35
N GLU A 119 0.31 8.20 15.02
CA GLU A 119 1.54 9.00 15.16
C GLU A 119 2.67 8.19 15.81
N ASP A 120 2.35 7.40 16.84
CA ASP A 120 3.30 6.53 17.54
C ASP A 120 3.89 5.43 16.63
N GLU A 121 3.06 4.82 15.78
CA GLU A 121 3.53 3.82 14.81
C GLU A 121 4.45 4.45 13.77
N ILE A 122 4.13 5.66 13.30
CA ILE A 122 4.97 6.40 12.34
C ILE A 122 6.28 6.80 12.99
N ASP A 123 6.25 7.35 14.21
CA ASP A 123 7.47 7.74 14.93
C ASP A 123 8.34 6.52 15.22
N SER A 124 7.74 5.41 15.64
CA SER A 124 8.47 4.15 15.85
C SER A 124 9.16 3.69 14.56
N PHE A 125 8.42 3.62 13.46
CA PHE A 125 8.98 3.24 12.15
C PHE A 125 10.12 4.16 11.73
N LEU A 126 9.89 5.48 11.77
CA LEU A 126 10.88 6.44 11.30
C LEU A 126 12.14 6.46 12.19
N ASN A 127 11.99 6.31 13.50
CA ASN A 127 13.13 6.26 14.42
C ASN A 127 13.90 4.93 14.32
N VAL A 128 13.24 3.80 14.09
CA VAL A 128 13.92 2.51 13.95
C VAL A 128 14.69 2.45 12.63
N GLU A 129 14.06 2.85 11.53
CA GLU A 129 14.64 2.65 10.20
C GLU A 129 15.59 3.78 9.76
N PHE A 130 15.39 5.01 10.26
CA PHE A 130 16.10 6.21 9.79
C PHE A 130 16.83 7.00 10.91
N ASN A 131 17.05 6.43 12.11
CA ASN A 131 17.81 7.11 13.19
C ASN A 131 19.21 7.60 12.79
N HIS A 132 19.82 6.97 11.79
CA HIS A 132 21.18 7.25 11.35
C HIS A 132 21.26 8.45 10.40
N VAL A 133 20.12 9.01 9.98
CA VAL A 133 20.02 10.12 9.03
C VAL A 133 20.31 11.45 9.73
N LYS A 134 21.57 11.90 9.64
CA LYS A 134 22.13 13.05 10.38
C LYS A 134 21.42 14.40 10.18
N ASN A 135 20.72 14.58 9.06
CA ASN A 135 20.04 15.84 8.71
C ASN A 135 18.51 15.72 8.72
N MET A 136 17.96 14.58 9.18
CA MET A 136 16.54 14.28 9.06
C MET A 136 16.03 14.37 7.60
N GLU A 137 16.90 14.21 6.61
CA GLU A 137 16.55 14.15 5.19
C GLU A 137 16.73 12.73 4.68
N ILE A 138 15.61 12.08 4.37
CA ILE A 138 15.58 10.70 3.91
C ILE A 138 15.62 10.70 2.39
N SER A 139 16.54 9.95 1.79
CA SER A 139 16.56 9.78 0.34
C SER A 139 15.40 8.89 -0.13
N PHE A 140 14.85 9.17 -1.32
CA PHE A 140 13.75 8.37 -1.86
C PHE A 140 14.15 6.90 -2.02
N ASP A 141 15.36 6.64 -2.51
CA ASP A 141 15.87 5.29 -2.71
C ASP A 141 15.97 4.52 -1.38
N GLU A 142 16.44 5.17 -0.32
CA GLU A 142 16.52 4.55 1.01
C GLU A 142 15.14 4.26 1.58
N PHE A 143 14.19 5.21 1.46
CA PHE A 143 12.82 4.98 1.91
C PHE A 143 12.16 3.81 1.16
N ILE A 144 12.26 3.81 -0.17
CA ILE A 144 11.70 2.74 -1.00
C ILE A 144 12.35 1.40 -0.66
N TYR A 145 13.68 1.37 -0.49
CA TYR A 145 14.38 0.16 -0.08
C TYR A 145 13.87 -0.35 1.28
N LYS A 146 13.70 0.53 2.28
CA LYS A 146 13.20 0.14 3.60
C LYS A 146 11.77 -0.38 3.58
N VAL A 147 10.89 0.20 2.75
CA VAL A 147 9.49 -0.24 2.62
C VAL A 147 9.37 -1.55 1.85
N LEU A 148 10.21 -1.78 0.84
CA LEU A 148 10.17 -3.00 0.01
C LEU A 148 11.01 -4.14 0.58
N LYS A 149 11.86 -3.86 1.57
CA LYS A 149 12.69 -4.88 2.19
C LYS A 149 11.83 -5.74 3.12
N GLU A 150 11.66 -6.98 2.70
CA GLU A 150 11.07 -8.06 3.50
C GLU A 150 12.12 -8.75 4.39
#